data_AF-A0A7X8J4S1-F1
#
_entry.id   AF-A0A7X8J4S1-F1
#
_cell.length_a   1.000
_cell.length_b   1.000
_cell.length_c   1.000
_cell.angle_alpha   90.00
_cell.angle_beta   90.00
_cell.angle_gamma   90.00
#
_symmetry.space_group_name_H-M   'P 1'
#
loop_
_entity.id
_entity.type
_entity.pdbx_description
1 polymer ?
#
loop_
_entity_poly.entity_id
_entity_poly.type
_entity_poly.pdbx_seq_one_letter_code
_entity_poly.pdbx_strand_id
1 'polypeptide(L)'
;MTLTDQVTKSIIKKLINGDDYRIEIVTLINAEFLQFSIDFFKQIAFAKLKNEDISVDWYKKEMLNEDLPPDDIAIHSGLNKKTITNMYNSGTRQVVIDASYEHYDTLYSAIDELTQIEDIDLNLTIKFNKVSVELNINESLIVINTLAVKRAALRGGLWSTAGKQTEGPLMVTLCKLYGVPEDFYAIKPRAKRVRKGDVNREVDFFLYKGKNTYKCEVKLMGKGNPESADVVIARDSSVFVADKLSDQNKSQLDELNVQWVELRSDEGFRRFKNVLEEFDIPHNVLNPNLEAELVRITNEIFK
;
A
#
# COMPACT_ATOMS: atom_id res chain seq x y z
N MET A 1 1.34 6.50 5.73
CA MET A 1 2.67 6.09 5.23
C MET A 1 2.82 6.54 3.79
N THR A 2 4.00 7.04 3.45
CA THR A 2 4.37 7.59 2.15
C THR A 2 5.70 6.94 1.78
N LEU A 3 5.84 6.41 0.57
CA LEU A 3 7.16 5.95 0.11
C LEU A 3 8.06 7.16 -0.14
N THR A 4 9.37 6.97 0.05
CA THR A 4 10.32 7.97 -0.41
C THR A 4 10.36 7.98 -1.94
N ASP A 5 10.73 9.12 -2.52
CA ASP A 5 10.91 9.22 -3.98
C ASP A 5 11.93 8.20 -4.47
N GLN A 6 12.98 7.92 -3.70
CA GLN A 6 13.98 6.91 -4.04
C GLN A 6 13.39 5.51 -4.20
N VAL A 7 12.48 5.10 -3.31
CA VAL A 7 11.80 3.79 -3.40
C VAL A 7 10.90 3.77 -4.64
N THR A 8 10.13 4.83 -4.88
CA THR A 8 9.26 4.94 -6.06
C THR A 8 10.07 4.89 -7.36
N LYS A 9 11.21 5.58 -7.43
CA LYS A 9 12.15 5.50 -8.56
C LYS A 9 12.68 4.08 -8.77
N SER A 10 13.04 3.37 -7.70
CA SER A 10 13.51 1.98 -7.79
C SER A 10 12.41 1.06 -8.35
N ILE A 11 11.17 1.21 -7.89
CA ILE A 11 10.01 0.45 -8.39
C ILE A 11 9.81 0.68 -9.89
N ILE A 12 9.77 1.95 -10.34
CA ILE A 12 9.61 2.30 -11.76
C ILE A 12 10.73 1.67 -12.59
N LYS A 13 11.98 1.79 -12.15
CA LYS A 13 13.13 1.23 -12.84
C LYS A 13 13.00 -0.29 -13.01
N LYS A 14 12.63 -1.00 -11.94
CA LYS A 14 12.40 -2.45 -11.99
C LYS A 14 11.28 -2.81 -12.96
N LEU A 15 10.14 -2.10 -12.90
CA LEU A 15 9.02 -2.32 -13.79
C LEU A 15 9.38 -2.12 -15.27
N ILE A 16 10.13 -1.06 -15.61
CA ILE A 16 10.57 -0.82 -16.99
C ILE A 16 11.55 -1.91 -17.46
N ASN A 17 12.40 -2.42 -16.57
CA ASN A 17 13.34 -3.50 -16.90
C ASN A 17 12.69 -4.89 -16.91
N GLY A 18 11.40 -5.02 -16.57
CA GLY A 18 10.73 -6.32 -16.45
C GLY A 18 11.12 -7.09 -15.18
N ASP A 19 11.71 -6.43 -14.19
CA ASP A 19 12.12 -7.01 -12.91
C ASP A 19 10.99 -7.00 -11.88
N ASP A 20 11.08 -7.90 -10.89
CA ASP A 20 10.13 -7.92 -9.78
C ASP A 20 10.41 -6.80 -8.77
N TYR A 21 9.48 -5.84 -8.65
CA TYR A 21 9.56 -4.73 -7.70
C TYR A 21 9.18 -5.12 -6.25
N ARG A 22 8.54 -6.28 -6.04
CA ARG A 22 7.97 -6.67 -4.74
C ARG A 22 8.99 -6.73 -3.62
N ILE A 23 10.25 -7.02 -3.95
CA ILE A 23 11.34 -7.08 -2.97
C ILE A 23 11.58 -5.73 -2.29
N GLU A 24 11.37 -4.62 -3.00
CA GLU A 24 11.50 -3.27 -2.43
C GLU A 24 10.45 -3.04 -1.33
N ILE A 25 9.20 -3.43 -1.63
CA ILE A 25 8.08 -3.28 -0.70
C ILE A 25 8.23 -4.22 0.50
N VAL A 26 8.62 -5.48 0.28
CA VAL A 26 8.84 -6.44 1.36
C VAL A 26 9.96 -5.96 2.30
N THR A 27 11.04 -5.44 1.74
CA THR A 27 12.17 -4.90 2.52
C THR A 27 11.72 -3.73 3.39
N LEU A 28 10.93 -2.81 2.84
CA LEU A 28 10.39 -1.69 3.59
C LEU A 28 9.43 -2.13 4.71
N ILE A 29 8.50 -3.04 4.42
CA ILE A 29 7.58 -3.61 5.42
C ILE A 29 8.38 -4.28 6.56
N ASN A 30 9.47 -4.99 6.24
CA ASN A 30 10.34 -5.61 7.24
C ASN A 30 11.04 -4.56 8.12
N ALA A 31 11.65 -3.55 7.50
CA ALA A 31 12.35 -2.50 8.24
C ALA A 31 11.41 -1.73 9.18
N GLU A 32 10.25 -1.27 8.67
CA GLU A 32 9.26 -0.54 9.47
C GLU A 32 8.67 -1.39 10.61
N PHE A 33 8.39 -2.67 10.33
CA PHE A 33 7.85 -3.58 11.35
C PHE A 33 8.87 -3.89 12.46
N LEU A 34 10.13 -4.12 12.11
CA LEU A 34 11.17 -4.41 13.09
C LEU A 34 11.47 -3.17 13.94
N GLN A 35 11.51 -1.99 13.32
CA GLN A 35 11.65 -0.73 14.06
C GLN A 35 10.49 -0.53 15.03
N PHE A 36 9.24 -0.70 14.57
CA PHE A 36 8.08 -0.66 15.44
C PHE A 36 8.19 -1.67 16.59
N SER A 37 8.54 -2.93 16.30
CA SER A 37 8.67 -3.97 17.32
C SER A 37 9.66 -3.56 18.42
N ILE A 38 10.83 -3.05 18.03
CA ILE A 38 11.86 -2.58 18.97
C ILE A 38 11.32 -1.45 19.85
N ASP A 39 10.66 -0.46 19.26
CA ASP A 39 10.17 0.70 20.01
C ASP A 39 8.98 0.33 20.90
N PHE A 40 8.12 -0.56 20.44
CA PHE A 40 7.00 -1.09 21.22
C PHE A 40 7.49 -1.89 22.44
N PHE A 41 8.49 -2.77 22.28
CA PHE A 41 9.08 -3.47 23.42
C PHE A 41 9.75 -2.53 24.43
N LYS A 42 10.39 -1.43 23.98
CA LYS A 42 10.90 -0.40 24.89
C LYS A 42 9.75 0.26 25.67
N GLN A 43 8.64 0.60 25.00
CA GLN A 43 7.46 1.18 25.66
C GLN A 43 6.91 0.25 26.73
N ILE A 44 6.77 -1.05 26.43
CA ILE A 44 6.35 -2.07 27.41
C ILE A 44 7.29 -2.11 28.61
N ALA A 45 8.60 -2.19 28.37
CA ALA A 45 9.58 -2.22 29.45
C ALA A 45 9.49 -0.98 30.35
N PHE A 46 9.38 0.22 29.77
CA PHE A 46 9.21 1.44 30.54
C PHE A 46 7.89 1.50 31.30
N ALA A 47 6.78 1.05 30.69
CA ALA A 47 5.46 1.05 31.30
C ALA A 47 5.38 0.10 32.50
N LYS A 48 5.95 -1.11 32.37
CA LYS A 48 6.05 -2.09 33.46
C LYS A 48 6.93 -1.62 34.60
N LEU A 49 8.01 -0.88 34.32
CA LEU A 49 8.89 -0.35 35.37
C LEU A 49 8.28 0.81 36.16
N LYS A 50 7.33 1.55 35.55
CA LYS A 50 6.67 2.69 36.19
C LYS A 50 5.47 2.30 37.05
N ASN A 51 4.84 1.15 36.78
CA ASN A 51 3.67 0.70 37.51
C ASN A 51 4.09 -0.32 38.58
N GLU A 52 4.06 0.09 39.84
CA GLU A 52 4.47 -0.74 41.00
C GLU A 52 3.40 -1.74 41.45
N ASP A 53 2.14 -1.61 41.01
CA ASP A 53 1.01 -2.44 41.45
C ASP A 53 0.46 -3.39 40.36
N ILE A 54 0.36 -4.67 40.73
CA ILE A 54 0.07 -5.83 39.87
C ILE A 54 -1.41 -5.95 39.44
N SER A 55 -2.31 -5.07 39.91
CA SER A 55 -3.77 -5.30 39.82
C SER A 55 -4.58 -4.37 38.92
N VAL A 56 -4.04 -3.21 38.51
CA VAL A 56 -4.68 -2.36 37.50
C VAL A 56 -4.10 -2.77 36.16
N ASP A 57 -4.96 -3.00 35.17
CA ASP A 57 -4.58 -3.28 33.78
C ASP A 57 -3.68 -2.15 33.23
N TRP A 58 -2.40 -2.26 33.55
CA TRP A 58 -1.36 -1.30 33.23
C TRP A 58 -1.24 -1.18 31.71
N TYR A 59 -1.55 -2.25 30.98
CA TYR A 59 -1.52 -2.25 29.53
C TYR A 59 -2.59 -1.30 29.02
N LYS A 60 -3.86 -1.45 29.43
CA LYS A 60 -4.92 -0.52 29.04
C LYS A 60 -4.61 0.92 29.44
N LYS A 61 -4.12 1.14 30.66
CA LYS A 61 -3.77 2.49 31.16
C LYS A 61 -2.66 3.17 30.35
N GLU A 62 -1.60 2.44 30.00
CA GLU A 62 -0.40 3.01 29.37
C GLU A 62 -0.47 2.95 27.84
N MET A 63 -0.95 1.83 27.29
CA MET A 63 -0.95 1.55 25.84
C MET A 63 -2.22 2.02 25.14
N LEU A 64 -3.31 2.20 25.86
CA LEU A 64 -4.57 2.73 25.32
C LEU A 64 -4.90 4.12 25.88
N ASN A 65 -3.91 4.81 26.43
CA ASN A 65 -4.07 6.16 26.96
C ASN A 65 -4.64 7.11 25.90
N GLU A 66 -5.66 7.89 26.27
CA GLU A 66 -6.33 8.85 25.39
C GLU A 66 -5.44 10.00 24.90
N ASP A 67 -4.23 10.18 25.41
CA ASP A 67 -3.25 11.15 24.88
C ASP A 67 -2.46 10.59 23.68
N LEU A 68 -2.50 9.28 23.45
CA LEU A 68 -1.81 8.63 22.34
C LEU A 68 -2.47 8.94 20.98
N PRO A 69 -1.73 8.81 19.86
CA PRO A 69 -2.33 8.85 18.54
C PRO A 69 -3.42 7.76 18.37
N PRO A 70 -4.58 8.04 17.73
CA PRO A 70 -5.66 7.06 17.61
C PRO A 70 -5.25 5.80 16.85
N ASP A 71 -4.32 5.94 15.90
CA ASP A 71 -3.76 4.83 15.15
C ASP A 71 -2.97 3.89 16.06
N ASP A 72 -2.24 4.42 17.04
CA ASP A 72 -1.48 3.61 17.99
C ASP A 72 -2.41 2.94 18.99
N ILE A 73 -3.42 3.66 19.52
CA ILE A 73 -4.47 3.08 20.38
C ILE A 73 -5.17 1.91 19.68
N ALA A 74 -5.54 2.08 18.40
CA ALA A 74 -6.13 1.01 17.59
C ALA A 74 -5.21 -0.21 17.50
N ILE A 75 -3.94 0.00 17.14
CA ILE A 75 -2.99 -1.11 17.01
C ILE A 75 -2.77 -1.83 18.35
N HIS A 76 -2.58 -1.09 19.44
CA HIS A 76 -2.38 -1.64 20.78
C HIS A 76 -3.62 -2.38 21.30
N SER A 77 -4.83 -2.00 20.86
CA SER A 77 -6.05 -2.73 21.21
C SER A 77 -6.25 -4.01 20.39
N GLY A 78 -5.32 -4.34 19.48
CA GLY A 78 -5.44 -5.49 18.58
C GLY A 78 -6.29 -5.20 17.33
N LEU A 79 -6.50 -3.94 16.96
CA LEU A 79 -7.25 -3.55 15.76
C LEU A 79 -6.46 -2.66 14.81
N ASN A 80 -6.91 -2.62 13.56
CA ASN A 80 -6.47 -1.60 12.62
C ASN A 80 -7.53 -0.50 12.57
N LYS A 81 -7.12 0.78 12.63
CA LYS A 81 -8.02 1.93 12.46
C LYS A 81 -8.89 1.85 11.20
N LYS A 82 -8.38 1.27 10.10
CA LYS A 82 -9.16 1.04 8.89
C LYS A 82 -10.31 0.06 9.13
N THR A 83 -10.11 -0.98 9.92
CA THR A 83 -11.14 -1.92 10.32
C THR A 83 -12.23 -1.21 11.14
N ILE A 84 -11.82 -0.42 12.13
CA ILE A 84 -12.76 0.39 12.93
C ILE A 84 -13.57 1.33 12.03
N THR A 85 -12.89 2.07 11.16
CA THR A 85 -13.55 3.00 10.24
C THR A 85 -14.61 2.30 9.37
N ASN A 86 -14.33 1.08 8.92
CA ASN A 86 -15.26 0.29 8.12
C ASN A 86 -16.43 -0.27 8.94
N MET A 87 -16.19 -0.72 10.18
CA MET A 87 -17.21 -1.27 11.06
C MET A 87 -18.20 -0.19 11.52
N TYR A 88 -17.68 0.99 11.89
CA TYR A 88 -18.45 2.07 12.49
C TYR A 88 -18.83 3.18 11.50
N ASN A 89 -18.42 3.05 10.22
CA ASN A 89 -18.55 4.08 9.19
C ASN A 89 -18.02 5.47 9.61
N SER A 90 -17.07 5.50 10.55
CA SER A 90 -16.51 6.71 11.13
C SER A 90 -15.09 6.47 11.62
N GLY A 91 -14.17 7.36 11.24
CA GLY A 91 -12.77 7.34 11.67
C GLY A 91 -12.42 8.46 12.65
N THR A 92 -13.43 9.06 13.31
CA THR A 92 -13.21 10.13 14.29
C THR A 92 -12.43 9.61 15.50
N ARG A 93 -11.68 10.49 16.18
CA ARG A 93 -10.84 10.13 17.33
C ARG A 93 -11.65 9.37 18.39
N GLN A 94 -12.80 9.89 18.78
CA GLN A 94 -13.62 9.28 19.84
C GLN A 94 -14.10 7.88 19.46
N VAL A 95 -14.63 7.71 18.24
CA VAL A 95 -15.07 6.39 17.76
C VAL A 95 -13.93 5.38 17.74
N VAL A 96 -12.71 5.81 17.38
CA VAL A 96 -11.54 4.94 17.41
C VAL A 96 -11.19 4.52 18.83
N ILE A 97 -11.18 5.46 19.78
CA ILE A 97 -10.87 5.16 21.19
C ILE A 97 -11.92 4.22 21.79
N ASP A 98 -13.20 4.53 21.62
CA ASP A 98 -14.30 3.73 22.18
C ASP A 98 -14.27 2.29 21.64
N ALA A 99 -14.15 2.14 20.31
CA ALA A 99 -14.05 0.83 19.67
C ALA A 99 -12.79 0.05 20.09
N SER A 100 -11.68 0.76 20.32
CA SER A 100 -10.44 0.16 20.82
C SER A 100 -10.58 -0.37 22.24
N TYR A 101 -11.20 0.38 23.14
CA TYR A 101 -11.43 -0.10 24.51
C TYR A 101 -12.36 -1.32 24.53
N GLU A 102 -13.47 -1.28 23.80
CA GLU A 102 -14.41 -2.40 23.72
C GLU A 102 -13.74 -3.66 23.16
N HIS A 103 -12.96 -3.50 22.08
CA HIS A 103 -12.26 -4.63 21.49
C HIS A 103 -11.16 -5.17 22.41
N TYR A 104 -10.42 -4.31 23.11
CA TYR A 104 -9.40 -4.74 24.05
C TYR A 104 -10.02 -5.61 25.16
N ASP A 105 -11.14 -5.18 25.75
CA ASP A 105 -11.82 -5.94 26.81
C ASP A 105 -12.31 -7.30 26.32
N THR A 106 -12.83 -7.34 25.08
CA THR A 106 -13.24 -8.59 24.42
C THR A 106 -12.05 -9.52 24.14
N LEU A 107 -10.94 -8.97 23.65
CA LEU A 107 -9.71 -9.72 23.36
C LEU A 107 -9.08 -10.27 24.64
N TYR A 108 -9.00 -9.46 25.70
CA TYR A 108 -8.50 -9.89 26.99
C TYR A 108 -9.33 -11.05 27.56
N SER A 109 -10.66 -10.92 27.53
CA SER A 109 -11.57 -11.96 28.01
C SER A 109 -11.40 -13.27 27.25
N ALA A 110 -11.30 -13.19 25.91
CA ALA A 110 -11.06 -14.38 25.07
C ALA A 110 -9.70 -15.03 25.35
N ILE A 111 -8.66 -14.24 25.61
CA ILE A 111 -7.33 -14.76 25.98
C ILE A 111 -7.40 -15.43 27.36
N ASP A 112 -8.02 -14.79 28.34
CA ASP A 112 -8.12 -15.30 29.72
C ASP A 112 -8.90 -16.62 29.77
N GLU A 113 -10.01 -16.73 29.03
CA GLU A 113 -10.76 -17.98 28.90
C GLU A 113 -9.91 -19.11 28.29
N LEU A 114 -9.13 -18.81 27.25
CA LEU A 114 -8.29 -19.81 26.59
C LEU A 114 -7.12 -20.27 27.47
N THR A 115 -6.50 -19.36 28.22
CA THR A 115 -5.34 -19.68 29.07
C THR A 115 -5.72 -20.44 30.34
N GLN A 116 -6.99 -20.37 30.78
CA GLN A 116 -7.51 -21.19 31.87
C GLN A 116 -7.78 -22.65 31.49
N ILE A 117 -7.97 -22.94 30.20
CA ILE A 117 -8.31 -24.28 29.70
C ILE A 117 -7.07 -25.11 29.38
N GLU A 118 -5.96 -24.46 29.00
CA GLU A 118 -4.74 -25.15 28.57
C GLU A 118 -3.60 -25.02 29.58
N ASP A 119 -2.88 -26.12 29.83
CA ASP A 119 -1.67 -26.15 30.67
C ASP A 119 -0.45 -25.68 29.85
N ILE A 120 -0.51 -24.45 29.35
CA ILE A 120 0.57 -23.81 28.57
C ILE A 120 1.17 -22.70 29.41
N ASP A 121 2.50 -22.75 29.60
CA ASP A 121 3.29 -21.67 30.18
C ASP A 121 4.04 -20.93 29.05
N LEU A 122 3.68 -19.66 28.84
CA LEU A 122 4.31 -18.76 27.88
C LEU A 122 4.85 -17.53 28.62
N ASN A 123 6.17 -17.39 28.61
CA ASN A 123 6.86 -16.26 29.24
C ASN A 123 7.66 -15.46 28.20
N LEU A 124 7.36 -14.16 28.10
CA LEU A 124 8.12 -13.20 27.30
C LEU A 124 8.94 -12.30 28.22
N THR A 125 10.27 -12.42 28.13
CA THR A 125 11.20 -11.60 28.89
C THR A 125 11.81 -10.52 28.00
N ILE A 126 11.64 -9.25 28.39
CA ILE A 126 12.22 -8.10 27.69
C ILE A 126 13.38 -7.57 28.52
N LYS A 127 14.60 -7.62 27.96
CA LYS A 127 15.81 -7.09 28.60
C LYS A 127 16.27 -5.82 27.91
N PHE A 128 16.37 -4.72 28.66
CA PHE A 128 16.81 -3.42 28.17
C PHE A 128 17.67 -2.71 29.22
N ASN A 129 18.89 -2.29 28.86
CA ASN A 129 19.80 -1.52 29.71
C ASN A 129 19.94 -2.05 31.16
N LYS A 130 20.20 -3.36 31.30
CA LYS A 130 20.33 -4.11 32.58
C LYS A 130 19.02 -4.31 33.36
N VAL A 131 17.89 -3.86 32.84
CA VAL A 131 16.58 -4.12 33.39
C VAL A 131 15.92 -5.26 32.62
N SER A 132 15.20 -6.12 33.34
CA SER A 132 14.46 -7.25 32.78
C SER A 132 13.02 -7.15 33.28
N VAL A 133 12.07 -7.13 32.36
CA VAL A 133 10.65 -7.27 32.69
C VAL A 133 10.14 -8.58 32.12
N GLU A 134 9.27 -9.24 32.88
CA GLU A 134 8.59 -10.46 32.47
C GLU A 134 7.12 -10.15 32.28
N LEU A 135 6.56 -10.69 31.19
CA LEU A 135 5.15 -10.63 30.89
C LEU A 135 4.52 -11.98 31.22
N ASN A 136 3.36 -11.94 31.88
CA ASN A 136 2.56 -13.16 32.05
C ASN A 136 1.97 -13.63 30.71
N ILE A 137 1.29 -14.78 30.72
CA ILE A 137 0.72 -15.36 29.49
C ILE A 137 -0.28 -14.43 28.78
N ASN A 138 -1.20 -13.80 29.52
CA ASN A 138 -2.21 -12.91 28.94
C ASN A 138 -1.54 -11.68 28.29
N GLU A 139 -0.59 -11.05 28.99
CA GLU A 139 0.19 -9.92 28.49
C GLU A 139 1.02 -10.30 27.27
N SER A 140 1.65 -11.47 27.29
CA SER A 140 2.44 -12.01 26.18
C SER A 140 1.60 -12.18 24.92
N LEU A 141 0.39 -12.74 25.06
CA LEU A 141 -0.52 -12.96 23.94
C LEU A 141 -1.08 -11.65 23.38
N ILE A 142 -1.38 -10.66 24.23
CA ILE A 142 -1.77 -9.30 23.79
C ILE A 142 -0.65 -8.65 22.98
N VAL A 143 0.59 -8.73 23.46
CA VAL A 143 1.77 -8.18 22.77
C VAL A 143 1.97 -8.85 21.42
N ILE A 144 1.86 -10.18 21.35
CA ILE A 144 1.94 -10.94 20.09
C ILE A 144 0.84 -10.50 19.13
N ASN A 145 -0.40 -10.35 19.60
CA ASN A 145 -1.52 -9.89 18.79
C ASN A 145 -1.26 -8.48 18.22
N THR A 146 -0.79 -7.56 19.07
CA THR A 146 -0.44 -6.18 18.67
C THR A 146 0.59 -6.18 17.53
N LEU A 147 1.66 -6.98 17.66
CA LEU A 147 2.68 -7.13 16.62
C LEU A 147 2.09 -7.70 15.33
N ALA A 148 1.25 -8.73 15.41
CA ALA A 148 0.59 -9.33 14.25
C ALA A 148 -0.32 -8.32 13.53
N VAL A 149 -1.10 -7.54 14.27
CA VAL A 149 -1.99 -6.50 13.75
C VAL A 149 -1.19 -5.39 13.08
N LYS A 150 -0.10 -4.91 13.71
CA LYS A 150 0.79 -3.92 13.08
C LYS A 150 1.38 -4.47 11.77
N ARG A 151 1.87 -5.71 11.77
CA ARG A 151 2.42 -6.34 10.57
C ARG A 151 1.39 -6.41 9.45
N ALA A 152 0.15 -6.79 9.76
CA ALA A 152 -0.95 -6.83 8.80
C ALA A 152 -1.30 -5.42 8.27
N ALA A 153 -1.37 -4.42 9.15
CA ALA A 153 -1.64 -3.04 8.79
C ALA A 153 -0.54 -2.46 7.87
N LEU A 154 0.74 -2.71 8.17
CA LEU A 154 1.88 -2.31 7.34
C LEU A 154 1.81 -2.95 5.95
N ARG A 155 1.55 -4.26 5.87
CA ARG A 155 1.38 -4.95 4.59
C ARG A 155 0.27 -4.30 3.76
N GLY A 156 -0.93 -4.19 4.31
CA GLY A 156 -2.07 -3.62 3.57
C GLY A 156 -1.85 -2.16 3.15
N GLY A 157 -1.25 -1.36 4.03
CA GLY A 157 -0.95 0.05 3.77
C GLY A 157 0.12 0.24 2.69
N LEU A 158 1.29 -0.38 2.84
CA LEU A 158 2.43 -0.16 1.95
C LEU A 158 2.19 -0.68 0.53
N TRP A 159 1.53 -1.83 0.35
CA TRP A 159 1.16 -2.30 -1.00
C TRP A 159 0.22 -1.31 -1.71
N SER A 160 -0.77 -0.78 -0.99
CA SER A 160 -1.70 0.20 -1.55
C SER A 160 -1.01 1.53 -1.86
N THR A 161 -0.15 2.02 -0.97
CA THR A 161 0.62 3.26 -1.19
C THR A 161 1.57 3.10 -2.36
N ALA A 162 2.24 1.95 -2.47
CA ALA A 162 3.15 1.65 -3.57
C ALA A 162 2.49 1.72 -4.94
N GLY A 163 1.28 1.15 -5.08
CA GLY A 163 0.49 1.30 -6.30
C GLY A 163 0.23 2.77 -6.61
N LYS A 164 -0.48 3.46 -5.71
CA LYS A 164 -0.93 4.84 -5.93
C LYS A 164 0.18 5.84 -6.23
N GLN A 165 1.33 5.70 -5.59
CA GLN A 165 2.47 6.61 -5.80
C GLN A 165 3.28 6.27 -7.05
N THR A 166 3.14 5.06 -7.60
CA THR A 166 3.86 4.64 -8.80
C THR A 166 3.03 4.79 -10.07
N GLU A 167 1.71 4.56 -10.01
CA GLU A 167 0.81 4.50 -11.18
C GLU A 167 0.97 5.71 -12.13
N GLY A 168 0.83 6.93 -11.60
CA GLY A 168 0.99 8.17 -12.39
C GLY A 168 2.42 8.40 -12.90
N PRO A 169 3.44 8.42 -12.03
CA PRO A 169 4.85 8.56 -12.45
C PRO A 169 5.32 7.52 -13.47
N LEU A 170 4.83 6.28 -13.39
CA LEU A 170 5.13 5.23 -14.36
C LEU A 170 4.61 5.60 -15.75
N MET A 171 3.37 6.08 -15.86
CA MET A 171 2.80 6.52 -17.14
C MET A 171 3.55 7.72 -17.73
N VAL A 172 3.93 8.69 -16.89
CA VAL A 172 4.77 9.81 -17.31
C VAL A 172 6.12 9.30 -17.82
N THR A 173 6.71 8.31 -17.15
CA THR A 173 7.98 7.70 -17.57
C THR A 173 7.84 7.03 -18.93
N LEU A 174 6.78 6.25 -19.16
CA LEU A 174 6.49 5.65 -20.46
C LEU A 174 6.36 6.70 -21.56
N CYS A 175 5.60 7.78 -21.33
CA CYS A 175 5.44 8.87 -22.29
C CYS A 175 6.78 9.55 -22.61
N LYS A 176 7.59 9.88 -21.58
CA LYS A 176 8.88 10.55 -21.75
C LYS A 176 9.93 9.66 -22.43
N LEU A 177 9.93 8.35 -22.17
CA LEU A 177 10.82 7.38 -22.85
C LEU A 177 10.60 7.38 -24.36
N TYR A 178 9.35 7.52 -24.78
CA TYR A 178 8.95 7.62 -26.18
C TYR A 178 8.95 9.06 -26.71
N GLY A 179 9.41 10.04 -25.93
CA GLY A 179 9.44 11.44 -26.36
C GLY A 179 8.06 12.00 -26.72
N VAL A 180 6.99 11.47 -26.12
CA VAL A 180 5.63 11.97 -26.34
C VAL A 180 5.57 13.42 -25.84
N PRO A 181 5.07 14.38 -26.64
CA PRO A 181 4.96 15.76 -26.17
C PRO A 181 4.00 15.86 -24.99
N GLU A 182 4.29 16.72 -24.02
CA GLU A 182 3.47 16.88 -22.79
C GLU A 182 2.03 17.30 -23.09
N ASP A 183 1.79 17.82 -24.30
CA ASP A 183 0.46 18.15 -24.76
C ASP A 183 -0.47 16.95 -25.01
N PHE A 184 0.08 15.74 -25.03
CA PHE A 184 -0.63 14.51 -25.37
C PHE A 184 -0.90 13.63 -24.14
N TYR A 185 -0.56 14.08 -22.93
CA TYR A 185 -0.86 13.31 -21.72
C TYR A 185 -1.04 14.17 -20.47
N ALA A 186 -1.69 13.63 -19.45
CA ALA A 186 -1.76 14.24 -18.12
C ALA A 186 -2.17 13.21 -17.07
N ILE A 187 -1.71 13.41 -15.82
CA ILE A 187 -2.19 12.65 -14.66
C ILE A 187 -3.63 13.05 -14.30
N LYS A 188 -3.98 14.32 -14.49
CA LYS A 188 -5.32 14.86 -14.22
C LYS A 188 -6.02 15.26 -15.52
N PRO A 189 -7.36 15.17 -15.60
CA PRO A 189 -8.08 15.54 -16.81
C PRO A 189 -7.94 17.04 -17.09
N ARG A 190 -7.72 17.40 -18.37
CA ARG A 190 -7.55 18.80 -18.81
C ARG A 190 -8.78 19.68 -18.62
N ALA A 191 -9.98 19.10 -18.68
CA ALA A 191 -11.22 19.82 -18.50
C ALA A 191 -11.98 19.30 -17.27
N LYS A 192 -12.38 20.21 -16.37
CA LYS A 192 -13.46 19.96 -15.39
C LYS A 192 -14.81 19.88 -16.13
N ARG A 193 -14.98 18.94 -17.06
CA ARG A 193 -16.31 18.56 -17.55
C ARG A 193 -16.86 17.47 -16.64
N VAL A 194 -16.97 17.77 -15.36
CA VAL A 194 -17.80 16.95 -14.47
C VAL A 194 -19.23 17.39 -14.78
N ARG A 195 -19.97 16.60 -15.57
CA ARG A 195 -21.42 16.79 -15.60
C ARG A 195 -21.94 16.47 -14.20
N LYS A 196 -22.84 17.30 -13.70
CA LYS A 196 -23.47 17.11 -12.39
C LYS A 196 -24.23 15.77 -12.43
N GLY A 197 -23.69 14.73 -11.76
CA GLY A 197 -24.23 13.36 -11.79
C GLY A 197 -23.28 12.30 -12.36
N ASP A 198 -22.17 12.67 -13.00
CA ASP A 198 -21.15 11.70 -13.38
C ASP A 198 -20.40 11.21 -12.13
N VAL A 199 -20.42 9.90 -11.92
CA VAL A 199 -19.62 9.25 -10.87
C VAL A 199 -18.16 9.53 -11.18
N ASN A 200 -17.53 10.36 -10.36
CA ASN A 200 -16.14 10.75 -10.48
C ASN A 200 -15.26 9.56 -10.10
N ARG A 201 -15.17 8.55 -10.98
CA ARG A 201 -14.28 7.40 -10.78
C ARG A 201 -12.85 7.89 -11.00
N GLU A 202 -12.00 7.71 -9.99
CA GLU A 202 -10.59 8.08 -10.02
C GLU A 202 -9.90 7.27 -11.12
N VAL A 203 -9.51 7.91 -12.22
CA VAL A 203 -8.74 7.33 -13.33
C VAL A 203 -7.28 7.71 -13.12
N ASP A 204 -6.37 6.76 -13.33
CA ASP A 204 -4.96 6.92 -12.96
C ASP A 204 -4.22 7.90 -13.90
N PHE A 205 -4.56 7.92 -15.20
CA PHE A 205 -3.87 8.73 -16.21
C PHE A 205 -4.70 8.97 -17.49
N PHE A 206 -4.31 9.97 -18.29
CA PHE A 206 -4.99 10.33 -19.54
C PHE A 206 -4.00 10.53 -20.69
N LEU A 207 -4.33 9.98 -21.86
CA LEU A 207 -3.71 10.30 -23.14
C LEU A 207 -4.69 11.12 -24.01
N TYR A 208 -4.15 11.99 -24.86
CA TYR A 208 -4.94 12.91 -25.69
C TYR A 208 -4.50 12.83 -27.16
N LYS A 209 -5.48 12.90 -28.07
CA LYS A 209 -5.23 13.14 -29.49
C LYS A 209 -6.37 13.98 -30.07
N GLY A 210 -6.07 15.23 -30.43
CA GLY A 210 -7.09 16.17 -30.91
C GLY A 210 -8.21 16.36 -29.87
N LYS A 211 -9.42 15.89 -30.18
CA LYS A 211 -10.58 15.93 -29.26
C LYS A 211 -10.77 14.66 -28.43
N ASN A 212 -10.01 13.60 -28.74
CA ASN A 212 -10.13 12.31 -28.07
C ASN A 212 -9.36 12.32 -26.76
N THR A 213 -9.95 11.72 -25.73
CA THR A 213 -9.34 11.48 -24.42
C THR A 213 -9.42 9.99 -24.15
N TYR A 214 -8.26 9.37 -23.95
CA TYR A 214 -8.14 7.96 -23.64
C TYR A 214 -7.79 7.82 -22.16
N LYS A 215 -8.66 7.14 -21.41
CA LYS A 215 -8.44 6.85 -19.99
C LYS A 215 -7.46 5.69 -19.87
N CYS A 216 -6.47 5.84 -19.00
CA CYS A 216 -5.45 4.84 -18.77
C CYS A 216 -5.50 4.39 -17.32
N GLU A 217 -5.48 3.08 -17.14
CA GLU A 217 -5.46 2.42 -15.84
C GLU A 217 -4.14 1.69 -15.67
N VAL A 218 -3.59 1.78 -14.46
CA VAL A 218 -2.33 1.13 -14.14
C VAL A 218 -2.53 0.26 -12.91
N LYS A 219 -2.08 -1.00 -12.94
CA LYS A 219 -2.18 -1.88 -11.77
C LYS A 219 -0.90 -2.67 -11.55
N LEU A 220 -0.27 -2.47 -10.39
CA LEU A 220 0.90 -3.24 -9.97
C LEU A 220 0.50 -4.60 -9.37
N MET A 221 -0.25 -5.39 -10.13
CA MET A 221 -0.89 -6.62 -9.67
C MET A 221 0.03 -7.84 -9.72
N GLY A 222 -0.23 -8.81 -8.84
CA GLY A 222 0.38 -10.14 -8.91
C GLY A 222 -0.49 -11.14 -9.67
N LYS A 223 0.13 -12.26 -10.08
CA LYS A 223 -0.53 -13.35 -10.81
C LYS A 223 -1.81 -13.87 -10.13
N GLY A 224 -1.90 -13.79 -8.80
CA GLY A 224 -3.02 -14.31 -8.02
C GLY A 224 -4.26 -13.40 -7.92
N ASN A 225 -4.31 -12.27 -8.60
CA ASN A 225 -5.47 -11.36 -8.55
C ASN A 225 -5.95 -10.92 -9.95
N PRO A 226 -6.39 -11.86 -10.82
CA PRO A 226 -6.78 -11.56 -12.19
C PRO A 226 -7.96 -10.58 -12.28
N GLU A 227 -8.83 -10.52 -11.27
CA GLU A 227 -10.01 -9.63 -11.22
C GLU A 227 -9.65 -8.14 -11.13
N SER A 228 -8.40 -7.80 -10.79
CA SER A 228 -8.00 -6.38 -10.80
C SER A 228 -8.04 -5.76 -12.20
N ALA A 229 -8.08 -6.57 -13.26
CA ALA A 229 -8.26 -6.11 -14.63
C ALA A 229 -9.70 -5.62 -14.92
N ASP A 230 -10.71 -6.05 -14.13
CA ASP A 230 -12.11 -5.64 -14.32
C ASP A 230 -12.34 -4.14 -14.08
N VAL A 231 -11.36 -3.48 -13.44
CA VAL A 231 -11.32 -2.03 -13.28
C VAL A 231 -11.44 -1.30 -14.61
N VAL A 232 -10.92 -1.89 -15.69
CA VAL A 232 -10.99 -1.36 -17.04
C VAL A 232 -12.43 -1.25 -17.53
N ILE A 233 -13.24 -2.29 -17.26
CA ILE A 233 -14.66 -2.32 -17.62
C ILE A 233 -15.43 -1.29 -16.79
N ALA A 234 -15.18 -1.27 -15.48
CA ALA A 234 -15.85 -0.33 -14.59
C ALA A 234 -15.51 1.14 -14.93
N ARG A 235 -14.29 1.43 -15.39
CA ARG A 235 -13.87 2.82 -15.65
C ARG A 235 -13.97 3.23 -17.11
N ASP A 236 -14.35 2.30 -17.99
CA ASP A 236 -14.43 2.50 -19.44
C ASP A 236 -13.08 3.01 -19.97
N SER A 237 -12.04 2.24 -19.66
CA SER A 237 -10.64 2.61 -19.91
C SER A 237 -10.15 2.07 -21.24
N SER A 238 -9.42 2.90 -21.99
CA SER A 238 -8.91 2.56 -23.31
C SER A 238 -7.53 1.90 -23.25
N VAL A 239 -6.81 2.08 -22.14
CA VAL A 239 -5.47 1.52 -21.92
C VAL A 239 -5.37 0.88 -20.55
N PHE A 240 -4.76 -0.30 -20.49
CA PHE A 240 -4.41 -0.99 -19.26
C PHE A 240 -2.93 -1.35 -19.19
N VAL A 241 -2.22 -0.82 -18.19
CA VAL A 241 -0.81 -1.15 -17.95
C VAL A 241 -0.70 -1.95 -16.65
N ALA A 242 -0.05 -3.10 -16.69
CA ALA A 242 0.12 -3.93 -15.51
C ALA A 242 1.53 -4.52 -15.40
N ASP A 243 1.95 -4.82 -14.17
CA ASP A 243 3.17 -5.60 -13.90
C ASP A 243 3.06 -6.97 -14.60
N LYS A 244 2.01 -7.74 -14.30
CA LYS A 244 1.76 -9.06 -14.88
C LYS A 244 0.31 -9.19 -15.33
N LEU A 245 0.08 -9.82 -16.49
CA LEU A 245 -1.25 -10.15 -17.01
C LEU A 245 -1.37 -11.67 -17.22
N SER A 246 -2.52 -12.23 -16.84
CA SER A 246 -2.85 -13.61 -17.24
C SER A 246 -3.28 -13.67 -18.71
N ASP A 247 -3.22 -14.85 -19.32
CA ASP A 247 -3.66 -15.03 -20.71
C ASP A 247 -5.17 -14.72 -20.84
N GLN A 248 -5.96 -15.07 -19.84
CA GLN A 248 -7.38 -14.70 -19.78
C GLN A 248 -7.57 -13.18 -19.76
N ASN A 249 -6.78 -12.43 -18.99
CA ASN A 249 -6.88 -10.97 -19.00
C ASN A 249 -6.53 -10.40 -20.38
N LYS A 250 -5.51 -10.93 -21.05
CA LYS A 250 -5.13 -10.48 -22.41
C LYS A 250 -6.27 -10.71 -23.39
N SER A 251 -6.83 -11.92 -23.42
CA SER A 251 -7.97 -12.25 -24.30
C SER A 251 -9.18 -11.37 -24.02
N GLN A 252 -9.51 -11.11 -22.74
CA GLN A 252 -10.61 -10.21 -22.38
C GLN A 252 -10.36 -8.76 -22.82
N LEU A 253 -9.14 -8.25 -22.63
CA LEU A 253 -8.79 -6.89 -23.05
C LEU A 253 -8.83 -6.76 -24.58
N ASP A 254 -8.38 -7.79 -25.30
CA ASP A 254 -8.46 -7.86 -26.76
C ASP A 254 -9.92 -7.86 -27.23
N GLU A 255 -10.80 -8.68 -26.63
CA GLU A 255 -12.24 -8.71 -26.92
C GLU A 255 -12.93 -7.35 -26.67
N LEU A 256 -12.48 -6.63 -25.64
CA LEU A 256 -12.98 -5.30 -25.29
C LEU A 256 -12.34 -4.16 -26.11
N ASN A 257 -11.42 -4.48 -27.02
CA ASN A 257 -10.61 -3.51 -27.77
C ASN A 257 -9.84 -2.52 -26.87
N VAL A 258 -9.38 -3.00 -25.71
CA VAL A 258 -8.57 -2.23 -24.77
C VAL A 258 -7.10 -2.51 -25.03
N GLN A 259 -6.33 -1.44 -25.24
CA GLN A 259 -4.89 -1.56 -25.44
C GLN A 259 -4.20 -1.93 -24.14
N TRP A 260 -3.35 -2.95 -24.14
CA TRP A 260 -2.71 -3.44 -22.91
C TRP A 260 -1.19 -3.54 -23.00
N VAL A 261 -0.53 -3.33 -21.86
CA VAL A 261 0.92 -3.45 -21.68
C VAL A 261 1.22 -4.30 -20.45
N GLU A 262 1.89 -5.43 -20.66
CA GLU A 262 2.45 -6.26 -19.58
C GLU A 262 3.94 -5.95 -19.41
N LEU A 263 4.30 -5.29 -18.31
CA LEU A 263 5.66 -4.80 -18.08
C LEU A 263 6.66 -5.95 -17.84
N ARG A 264 6.23 -6.99 -17.11
CA ARG A 264 7.03 -8.19 -16.84
C ARG A 264 6.80 -9.26 -17.92
N SER A 265 7.16 -8.91 -19.15
CA SER A 265 7.15 -9.78 -20.33
C SER A 265 8.38 -9.49 -21.21
N ASP A 266 8.65 -10.36 -22.20
CA ASP A 266 9.79 -10.17 -23.10
C ASP A 266 9.68 -8.88 -23.93
N GLU A 267 8.46 -8.51 -24.35
CA GLU A 267 8.16 -7.22 -24.99
C GLU A 267 8.21 -6.08 -23.97
N GLY A 268 7.67 -6.33 -22.77
CA GLY A 268 7.69 -5.45 -21.62
C GLY A 268 7.06 -4.10 -21.91
N PHE A 269 7.70 -3.03 -21.43
CA PHE A 269 7.27 -1.66 -21.69
C PHE A 269 7.27 -1.29 -23.18
N ARG A 270 7.98 -2.03 -24.05
CA ARG A 270 8.10 -1.68 -25.47
C ARG A 270 6.77 -1.78 -26.22
N ARG A 271 5.86 -2.61 -25.70
CA ARG A 271 4.49 -2.74 -26.19
C ARG A 271 3.72 -1.42 -26.13
N PHE A 272 4.11 -0.49 -25.25
CA PHE A 272 3.50 0.83 -25.16
C PHE A 272 3.60 1.62 -26.48
N LYS A 273 4.58 1.32 -27.34
CA LYS A 273 4.64 1.86 -28.70
C LYS A 273 3.37 1.58 -29.50
N ASN A 274 2.84 0.35 -29.41
CA ASN A 274 1.65 -0.07 -30.15
C ASN A 274 0.42 0.74 -29.69
N VAL A 275 0.34 1.07 -28.39
CA VAL A 275 -0.70 1.96 -27.83
C VAL A 275 -0.64 3.35 -28.47
N LEU A 276 0.57 3.90 -28.58
CA LEU A 276 0.79 5.23 -29.16
C LEU A 276 0.47 5.24 -30.67
N GLU A 277 0.84 4.18 -31.39
CA GLU A 277 0.54 4.01 -32.82
C GLU A 277 -0.96 3.87 -33.08
N GLU A 278 -1.67 3.05 -32.29
CA GLU A 278 -3.12 2.84 -32.41
C GLU A 278 -3.90 4.16 -32.25
N PHE A 279 -3.46 5.03 -31.34
CA PHE A 279 -4.12 6.30 -31.08
C PHE A 279 -3.54 7.49 -31.86
N ASP A 280 -2.62 7.23 -32.80
CA ASP A 280 -1.93 8.24 -33.60
C ASP A 280 -1.24 9.32 -32.72
N ILE A 281 -0.69 8.94 -31.57
CA ILE A 281 0.01 9.86 -30.66
C ILE A 281 1.46 10.02 -31.13
N PRO A 282 1.95 11.26 -31.33
CA PRO A 282 3.33 11.51 -31.74
C PRO A 282 4.33 10.95 -30.74
N HIS A 283 5.32 10.22 -31.24
CA HIS A 283 6.36 9.59 -30.45
C HIS A 283 7.65 9.39 -31.26
N ASN A 284 8.75 9.21 -30.56
CA ASN A 284 10.08 8.99 -31.10
C ASN A 284 10.47 7.50 -31.00
N VAL A 285 11.50 7.13 -31.76
CA VAL A 285 12.19 5.85 -31.56
C VAL A 285 12.91 5.88 -30.21
N LEU A 286 12.89 4.75 -29.50
CA LEU A 286 13.54 4.62 -28.20
C LEU A 286 15.03 4.95 -28.26
N ASN A 287 15.51 5.66 -27.25
CA ASN A 287 16.92 5.91 -27.06
C ASN A 287 17.65 4.58 -26.76
N PRO A 288 18.75 4.24 -27.47
CA PRO A 288 19.51 3.03 -27.19
C PRO A 288 20.12 2.99 -25.77
N ASN A 289 20.38 4.14 -25.16
CA ASN A 289 20.86 4.23 -23.77
C ASN A 289 19.67 4.41 -22.80
N LEU A 290 18.89 3.34 -22.65
CA LEU A 290 17.69 3.33 -21.80
C LEU A 290 17.98 3.69 -20.34
N GLU A 291 19.09 3.21 -19.79
CA GLU A 291 19.44 3.40 -18.38
C GLU A 291 19.71 4.87 -18.03
N ALA A 292 20.53 5.55 -18.83
CA ALA A 292 20.80 6.97 -18.62
C ALA A 292 19.53 7.82 -18.77
N GLU A 293 18.68 7.45 -19.72
CA GLU A 293 17.42 8.15 -19.98
C GLU A 293 16.41 7.94 -18.84
N LEU A 294 16.31 6.72 -18.30
CA LEU A 294 15.49 6.43 -17.12
C LEU A 294 15.92 7.25 -15.90
N VAL A 295 17.23 7.37 -15.65
CA VAL A 295 17.75 8.19 -14.55
C VAL A 295 17.38 9.66 -14.75
N ARG A 296 17.53 10.18 -15.98
CA ARG A 296 17.18 11.56 -16.32
C ARG A 296 15.69 11.83 -16.09
N ILE A 297 14.82 11.00 -16.65
CA ILE A 297 13.36 11.13 -16.59
C ILE A 297 12.86 11.02 -15.15
N THR A 298 13.30 10.00 -14.42
CA THR A 298 12.86 9.81 -13.03
C THR A 298 13.33 10.95 -12.13
N ASN A 299 14.53 11.51 -12.36
CA ASN A 299 14.94 12.71 -11.63
C ASN A 299 14.14 13.96 -12.01
N GLU A 300 13.61 14.05 -13.23
CA GLU A 300 12.72 15.14 -13.64
C GLU A 300 11.34 15.05 -12.97
N ILE A 301 10.80 13.83 -12.83
CA ILE A 301 9.46 13.59 -12.26
C ILE A 301 9.40 13.89 -10.76
N PHE A 302 10.47 13.56 -10.02
CA PHE A 302 10.52 13.68 -8.55
C PHE A 302 11.46 14.83 -8.12
N LYS A 303 11.40 15.96 -8.83
CA LYS A 303 12.14 17.20 -8.50
C LYS A 303 11.36 18.09 -7.55
#